data_AF-A0A6N7AXF8-F1
#
_entry.id   AF-A0A6N7AXF8-F1
#
_cell.length_a   1.000
_cell.length_b   1.000
_cell.length_c   1.000
_cell.angle_alpha   90.00
_cell.angle_beta   90.00
_cell.angle_gamma   90.00
#
_symmetry.space_group_name_H-M   'P 1'
#
loop_
_entity.id
_entity.type
_entity.pdbx_description
1 polymer ?
#
loop_
_entity_poly.entity_id
_entity_poly.type
_entity_poly.pdbx_seq_one_letter_code
_entity_poly.pdbx_strand_id
1 'polypeptide(L)'
;MISYQDKIRILASIPELSRTNRSYDRVNFVFPGARTRRKVVAREIALTGNGYLFVGFLEEFRHLRDARGFINIDRHVQGESELRLLLDRVIESYM
;
A
#
# COMPACT_ATOMS: atom_id res chain seq x y z
N MET A 1 4.10 -11.42 10.18
CA MET A 1 3.23 -10.22 10.28
C MET A 1 4.11 -9.00 10.48
N ILE A 2 4.00 -8.00 9.60
CA ILE A 2 4.77 -6.74 9.69
C ILE A 2 4.04 -5.82 10.68
N SER A 3 4.77 -5.21 11.62
CA SER A 3 4.16 -4.33 12.62
C SER A 3 3.57 -3.07 11.98
N TYR A 4 2.65 -2.40 12.69
CA TYR A 4 2.14 -1.09 12.26
C TYR A 4 3.28 -0.08 12.06
N GLN A 5 4.20 0.02 13.03
CA GLN A 5 5.31 0.97 12.97
C GLN A 5 6.24 0.70 11.79
N ASP A 6 6.50 -0.57 11.48
CA ASP A 6 7.31 -0.95 10.32
C ASP A 6 6.60 -0.62 9.01
N LYS A 7 5.29 -0.87 8.90
CA LYS A 7 4.50 -0.45 7.72
C LYS A 7 4.57 1.06 7.51
N ILE A 8 4.41 1.84 8.58
CA ILE A 8 4.53 3.30 8.53
C ILE A 8 5.94 3.71 8.08
N ARG A 9 6.98 3.16 8.69
CA ARG A 9 8.38 3.45 8.36
C ARG A 9 8.72 3.12 6.92
N ILE A 10 8.29 1.95 6.42
CA ILE A 10 8.50 1.52 5.04
C ILE A 10 7.78 2.46 4.08
N LEU A 11 6.48 2.70 4.28
CA LEU A 11 5.68 3.56 3.40
C LEU A 11 6.17 5.01 3.41
N ALA A 12 6.60 5.53 4.56
CA ALA A 12 7.16 6.88 4.69
C ALA A 12 8.59 7.00 4.17
N SER A 13 9.31 5.88 3.97
CA SER A 13 10.65 5.89 3.37
C SER A 13 10.63 6.08 1.85
N ILE A 14 9.46 6.03 1.23
CA ILE A 14 9.27 6.20 -0.21
C ILE A 14 8.98 7.69 -0.49
N PRO A 15 9.89 8.43 -1.13
CA PRO A 15 9.78 9.89 -1.29
C PRO A 15 8.59 10.32 -2.16
N GLU A 16 8.11 9.46 -3.05
CA GLU A 16 6.96 9.71 -3.92
C GLU A 16 5.63 9.67 -3.17
N LEU A 17 5.58 9.06 -1.98
CA LEU A 17 4.35 8.88 -1.23
C LEU A 17 4.11 10.01 -0.23
N SER A 18 2.87 10.49 -0.21
CA SER A 18 2.38 11.43 0.78
C SER A 18 1.42 10.73 1.74
N ARG A 19 1.69 10.85 3.04
CA ARG A 19 0.82 10.36 4.10
C ARG A 19 -0.39 11.27 4.26
N THR A 20 -1.56 10.66 4.35
CA THR A 20 -2.82 11.35 4.69
C THR A 20 -3.45 10.67 5.90
N ASN A 21 -3.78 11.46 6.92
CA ASN A 21 -4.45 10.95 8.11
C ASN A 21 -5.96 10.80 7.85
N ARG A 22 -6.56 9.76 8.44
CA ARG A 22 -7.99 9.48 8.41
C ARG A 22 -8.50 9.35 9.85
N SER A 23 -9.82 9.37 10.02
CA SER A 23 -10.46 9.10 11.29
C SER A 23 -10.06 7.73 11.85
N TYR A 24 -10.15 7.57 13.18
CA TYR A 24 -9.84 6.33 13.90
C TYR A 24 -8.38 5.85 13.77
N ASP A 25 -7.43 6.78 13.81
CA ASP A 25 -5.99 6.50 13.76
C ASP A 25 -5.54 5.67 12.55
N ARG A 26 -6.29 5.76 11.45
CA ARG A 26 -5.94 5.14 10.18
C ARG A 26 -5.16 6.10 9.33
N VAL A 27 -4.22 5.58 8.56
CA VAL A 27 -3.48 6.38 7.59
C VAL A 27 -3.56 5.75 6.21
N ASN A 28 -3.54 6.62 5.21
CA ASN A 28 -3.37 6.25 3.82
C ASN A 28 -2.08 6.85 3.29
N PHE A 29 -1.50 6.21 2.29
CA PHE A 29 -0.41 6.75 1.50
C PHE A 29 -0.87 6.89 0.06
N VAL A 30 -0.67 8.07 -0.51
CA VAL A 30 -1.02 8.39 -1.89
C VAL A 30 0.24 8.77 -2.66
N PHE A 31 0.26 8.51 -3.96
CA PHE A 31 1.27 9.00 -4.89
C PHE A 31 0.69 10.18 -5.68
N PRO A 32 1.00 11.45 -5.32
CA PRO A 32 0.41 12.62 -5.97
C PRO A 32 0.75 12.74 -7.46
N GLY A 33 1.95 12.26 -7.84
CA GLY A 33 2.50 12.30 -9.19
C GLY A 33 2.07 11.15 -10.11
N ALA A 34 1.14 10.30 -9.67
CA ALA A 34 0.57 9.24 -10.50
C ALA A 34 0.01 9.79 -11.82
N ARG A 35 0.36 9.14 -12.95
CA ARG A 35 -0.23 9.41 -14.27
C ARG A 35 -1.61 8.77 -14.44
N THR A 36 -1.96 7.83 -13.57
CA THR A 36 -3.28 7.21 -13.54
C THR A 36 -4.29 8.04 -12.72
N ARG A 37 -5.59 7.79 -12.91
CA ARG A 37 -6.65 8.47 -12.14
C ARG A 37 -6.58 8.16 -10.64
N ARG A 38 -6.12 6.96 -10.27
CA ARG A 38 -6.01 6.55 -8.87
C ARG A 38 -4.69 7.05 -8.32
N LYS A 39 -4.71 7.55 -7.09
CA LYS A 39 -3.49 7.98 -6.39
C LYS A 39 -3.21 7.19 -5.12
N VAL A 40 -4.17 6.41 -4.62
CA VAL A 40 -4.05 5.70 -3.34
C VAL A 40 -3.23 4.43 -3.50
N VAL A 41 -2.03 4.41 -2.92
CA VAL A 41 -1.11 3.26 -2.92
C VAL A 41 -1.42 2.33 -1.76
N ALA A 42 -1.48 2.85 -0.54
CA ALA A 42 -1.85 2.08 0.65
C ALA A 42 -3.02 2.75 1.38
N ARG A 43 -3.95 1.96 1.92
CA ARG A 43 -5.11 2.48 2.66
C ARG A 43 -5.37 1.75 3.96
N GLU A 44 -5.99 2.47 4.88
CA GLU A 44 -6.51 1.96 6.15
C GLU A 44 -5.44 1.23 6.95
N ILE A 45 -4.19 1.73 6.92
CA ILE A 45 -3.13 1.22 7.78
C ILE A 45 -3.52 1.58 9.21
N ALA A 46 -3.86 0.58 10.01
CA ALA A 46 -4.41 0.71 11.34
C ALA A 46 -3.41 0.24 12.39
N LEU A 47 -3.52 0.77 13.62
CA LEU A 47 -2.70 0.39 14.77
C LEU A 47 -2.72 -1.13 15.06
N THR A 48 -3.80 -1.81 14.68
CA THR A 48 -3.95 -3.28 14.77
C THR A 48 -2.98 -4.04 13.87
N GLY A 49 -2.25 -3.35 12.99
CA GLY A 49 -1.40 -3.94 11.96
C GLY A 49 -2.16 -4.22 10.67
N ASN A 50 -3.49 -4.12 10.63
CA ASN A 50 -4.23 -4.29 9.38
C ASN A 50 -3.93 -3.16 8.39
N GLY A 51 -4.06 -3.44 7.09
CA GLY A 51 -3.81 -2.47 6.03
C GLY A 51 -3.95 -3.09 4.65
N TYR A 52 -4.15 -2.25 3.65
CA TYR A 52 -4.37 -2.69 2.28
C TYR A 52 -3.44 -1.99 1.31
N LEU A 53 -2.97 -2.73 0.31
CA LEU A 53 -2.14 -2.22 -0.78
C LEU A 53 -2.89 -2.30 -2.10
N PHE A 54 -2.83 -1.24 -2.89
CA PHE A 54 -3.43 -1.24 -4.22
C PHE A 54 -2.50 -1.95 -5.19
N VAL A 55 -3.00 -3.02 -5.81
CA VAL A 55 -2.30 -3.83 -6.82
C VAL A 55 -3.15 -3.96 -8.10
N GLY A 56 -4.11 -3.05 -8.28
CA GLY A 56 -5.09 -3.13 -9.38
C GLY A 56 -4.51 -2.95 -10.78
N PHE A 57 -3.28 -2.47 -10.90
CA PHE A 57 -2.55 -2.38 -12.18
C PHE A 57 -1.59 -3.55 -12.41
N LEU A 58 -1.41 -4.43 -11.42
CA LEU A 58 -0.55 -5.60 -11.51
C LEU A 58 -1.41 -6.83 -11.86
N GLU A 59 -1.15 -7.40 -13.03
CA GLU A 59 -1.93 -8.51 -13.58
C GLU A 59 -1.74 -9.80 -12.78
N GLU A 60 -0.52 -10.02 -12.29
CA GLU A 60 -0.15 -11.17 -11.45
C GLU A 60 -0.92 -11.22 -10.12
N PHE A 61 -1.50 -10.10 -9.68
CA PHE A 61 -2.34 -10.02 -8.47
C PHE A 61 -3.85 -10.03 -8.76
N ARG A 62 -4.27 -10.24 -10.02
CA ARG A 62 -5.69 -10.19 -10.43
C ARG A 62 -6.60 -11.08 -9.57
N HIS A 63 -6.12 -12.27 -9.18
CA HIS A 63 -6.91 -13.24 -8.41
C HIS A 63 -6.88 -13.02 -6.89
N LEU A 64 -5.98 -12.17 -6.40
CA LEU A 64 -5.82 -11.89 -4.97
C LEU A 64 -6.54 -10.61 -4.53
N ARG A 65 -6.77 -9.69 -5.47
CA ARG A 65 -7.33 -8.37 -5.18
C ARG A 65 -8.85 -8.39 -4.99
N ASP A 66 -9.32 -7.51 -4.10
CA ASP A 66 -10.74 -7.19 -3.96
C ASP A 66 -11.29 -6.49 -5.23
N ALA A 67 -12.61 -6.29 -5.28
CA ALA A 67 -13.27 -5.57 -6.39
C ALA A 67 -12.77 -4.11 -6.59
N ARG A 68 -12.06 -3.55 -5.61
CA ARG A 68 -11.49 -2.20 -5.64
C ARG A 68 -10.01 -2.20 -6.04
N GLY A 69 -9.42 -3.37 -6.31
CA GLY A 69 -8.03 -3.57 -6.71
C GLY A 69 -7.04 -3.63 -5.55
N PHE A 70 -7.48 -3.95 -4.33
CA PHE A 70 -6.61 -4.02 -3.16
C PHE A 70 -6.41 -5.44 -2.65
N ILE A 71 -5.20 -5.73 -2.17
CA ILE A 71 -4.91 -6.89 -1.33
C ILE A 71 -4.76 -6.46 0.12
N ASN A 72 -5.05 -7.37 1.04
CA ASN A 72 -4.75 -7.18 2.45
C ASN A 72 -3.27 -7.48 2.71
N ILE A 73 -2.52 -6.53 3.28
CA ILE A 73 -1.08 -6.66 3.51
C ILE A 73 -0.79 -7.81 4.48
N ASP A 74 -1.62 -7.96 5.52
CA ASP A 74 -1.38 -8.97 6.56
C ASP A 74 -1.61 -10.41 6.05
N ARG A 75 -2.56 -10.58 5.13
CA ARG A 75 -2.88 -11.89 4.55
C ARG A 75 -1.91 -12.32 3.46
N HIS A 76 -1.27 -11.37 2.76
CA HIS A 76 -0.60 -11.67 1.50
C HIS A 76 0.89 -11.28 1.46
N VAL A 77 1.42 -10.58 2.47
CA VAL A 77 2.81 -10.11 2.45
C VAL A 77 3.57 -10.62 3.67
N GLN A 78 4.62 -11.40 3.43
CA GLN A 78 5.44 -12.09 4.41
C GLN A 78 6.75 -11.33 4.70
N GLY A 79 6.63 -10.15 5.29
CA GLY A 79 7.77 -9.40 5.84
C GLY A 79 8.15 -8.13 5.08
N GLU A 80 9.12 -7.39 5.62
CA GLU A 80 9.48 -6.05 5.11
C GLU A 80 10.05 -6.07 3.69
N SER A 81 10.92 -7.05 3.39
CA SER A 81 11.58 -7.15 2.08
C SER A 81 10.57 -7.36 0.96
N GLU A 82 9.59 -8.25 1.17
CA GLU A 82 8.52 -8.48 0.20
C GLU A 82 7.62 -7.24 0.05
N LEU A 83 7.31 -6.56 1.16
CA LEU A 83 6.52 -5.31 1.11
C LEU A 83 7.23 -4.22 0.30
N ARG A 84 8.55 -4.08 0.45
CA ARG A 84 9.35 -3.11 -0.31
C ARG A 84 9.35 -3.42 -1.80
N LEU A 85 9.66 -4.66 -2.17
CA LEU A 85 9.65 -5.10 -3.57
C LEU A 85 8.27 -4.90 -4.22
N LEU A 86 7.19 -5.20 -3.48
CA LEU A 86 5.85 -5.00 -3.98
C LEU A 86 5.50 -3.50 -4.11
N LEU A 87 5.96 -2.65 -3.19
CA LEU A 87 5.76 -1.21 -3.28
C LEU A 87 6.45 -0.60 -4.50
N ASP A 88 7.67 -1.03 -4.82
CA ASP A 88 8.40 -0.57 -6.01
C ASP A 88 7.58 -0.88 -7.28
N ARG A 89 7.14 -2.13 -7.42
CA ARG A 89 6.28 -2.58 -8.54
C ARG A 89 4.97 -1.81 -8.62
N VAL A 90 4.34 -1.58 -7.47
CA VAL A 90 3.10 -0.82 -7.40
C VAL A 90 3.35 0.61 -7.86
N ILE A 91 4.40 1.29 -7.40
CA ILE A 91 4.71 2.67 -7.77
C ILE A 91 5.06 2.79 -9.25
N GLU A 92 5.86 1.87 -9.79
CA GLU A 92 6.15 1.79 -11.23
C GLU A 92 4.86 1.71 -12.05
N SER A 93 3.86 0.95 -11.58
CA SER A 93 2.57 0.84 -12.26
C SER A 93 1.70 2.12 -12.25
N TYR A 94 2.07 3.15 -11.48
CA TYR A 94 1.43 4.46 -11.49
C TYR A 94 2.07 5.46 -12.48
N MET A 95 3.27 5.16 -13.00
CA MET A 95 4.00 6.02 -13.94
C MET A 95 3.60 5.77 -15.40
#